data_AF-A0A519GPZ9-F1
#
_entry.id   AF-A0A519GPZ9-F1
#
_cell.length_a   1.000
_cell.length_b   1.000
_cell.length_c   1.000
_cell.angle_alpha   90.00
_cell.angle_beta   90.00
_cell.angle_gamma   90.00
#
_symmetry.space_group_name_H-M   'P 1'
#
loop_
_entity.id
_entity.type
_entity.pdbx_description
1 polymer ?
#
loop_
_entity_poly.entity_id
_entity_poly.type
_entity_poly.pdbx_seq_one_letter_code
_entity_poly.pdbx_strand_id
1 'polypeptide(L)' 'VIERVCAESGTSYDEVDITTDPALVKKYGEQIPVTFVDGAQHDFWRVDETRLRAALAR' A
#
# COMPACT_ATOMS: atom_id res chain seq x y z
N VAL A 1 -3.70 -7.44 6.08
CA VAL A 1 -2.22 -7.49 6.09
C VAL A 1 -1.66 -6.14 6.52
N ILE A 2 -1.97 -5.05 5.81
CA ILE A 2 -1.51 -3.67 6.12
C ILE A 2 -1.70 -3.31 7.59
N GLU A 3 -2.96 -3.23 8.05
CA GLU A 3 -3.29 -2.82 9.42
C GLU A 3 -2.47 -3.57 10.49
N ARG A 4 -2.45 -4.91 10.44
CA ARG A 4 -1.69 -5.74 11.38
C ARG A 4 -0.20 -5.44 11.34
N VAL A 5 0.40 -5.43 10.15
CA VAL A 5 1.85 -5.24 10.00
C VAL A 5 2.27 -3.83 10.45
N CYS A 6 1.48 -2.82 10.10
CA CYS A 6 1.66 -1.44 10.54
C CYS A 6 1.55 -1.31 12.07
N ALA A 7 0.54 -1.93 12.69
CA ALA A 7 0.39 -1.94 14.14
C ALA A 7 1.58 -2.62 14.86
N GLU A 8 2.08 -3.74 14.33
CA GLU A 8 3.23 -4.46 14.89
C GLU A 8 4.56 -3.72 14.70
N SER A 9 4.71 -2.96 13.61
CA SER A 9 5.91 -2.16 13.33
C SER A 9 5.88 -0.77 13.97
N GLY A 10 4.73 -0.33 14.49
CA GLY A 10 4.54 1.04 14.99
C GLY A 10 4.44 2.08 13.87
N THR A 11 4.21 1.65 12.62
CA THR A 11 4.12 2.51 11.45
C THR A 11 2.65 2.88 11.18
N SER A 12 2.38 4.15 10.88
CA SER A 12 1.07 4.60 10.40
C SER A 12 0.96 4.43 8.88
N TYR A 13 -0.27 4.33 8.37
CA TYR A 13 -0.54 4.33 6.93
C TYR A 13 -1.78 5.18 6.63
N ASP A 14 -1.84 5.69 5.41
CA ASP A 14 -3.01 6.37 4.88
C ASP A 14 -3.72 5.46 3.88
N GLU A 15 -5.05 5.38 3.98
CA GLU A 15 -5.89 4.74 2.97
C GLU A 15 -6.40 5.78 1.99
N VAL A 16 -6.24 5.52 0.69
CA VAL A 16 -6.65 6.43 -0.38
C VAL A 16 -7.78 5.78 -1.18
N ASP A 17 -8.97 6.37 -1.10
CA ASP A 17 -10.09 6.01 -1.97
C ASP A 17 -9.90 6.64 -3.35
N ILE A 18 -9.43 5.83 -4.29
CA ILE A 18 -9.17 6.29 -5.65
C ILE A 18 -10.45 6.68 -6.41
N THR A 19 -11.64 6.23 -5.99
CA THR A 19 -12.89 6.53 -6.70
C THR A 19 -13.25 8.02 -6.66
N THR A 20 -12.62 8.75 -5.74
CA THR A 20 -12.75 10.21 -5.60
C THR A 20 -11.85 11.00 -6.55
N ASP A 21 -10.89 10.35 -7.21
CA ASP A 21 -9.94 10.98 -8.14
C ASP A 21 -9.86 10.21 -9.49
N PRO A 22 -10.44 10.75 -10.58
CA PRO A 22 -10.40 10.13 -11.90
C PRO A 22 -8.99 9.84 -12.43
N ALA A 23 -7.99 10.64 -12.04
CA ALA A 23 -6.60 10.40 -12.44
C ALA A 23 -6.03 9.16 -11.75
N LEU A 24 -6.37 8.94 -10.47
CA LEU A 24 -5.99 7.72 -9.75
C LEU A 24 -6.74 6.49 -10.27
N VAL A 25 -8.04 6.59 -10.57
CA VAL A 25 -8.79 5.49 -11.22
C VAL A 25 -8.12 5.07 -12.52
N LYS A 26 -7.82 6.03 -13.41
CA LYS A 26 -7.16 5.75 -14.69
C LYS A 26 -5.80 5.09 -14.52
N LYS A 27 -5.06 5.46 -13.48
CA LYS A 27 -3.69 4.98 -13.25
C LYS A 27 -3.63 3.62 -12.56
N TYR A 28 -4.49 3.38 -11.58
CA TYR A 28 -4.38 2.24 -10.67
C TYR A 28 -5.61 1.32 -10.63
N GLY A 29 -6.70 1.65 -11.33
CA GLY A 29 -7.97 0.92 -11.26
C GLY A 29 -7.85 -0.59 -11.52
N GLU A 30 -6.98 -0.99 -12.44
CA GLU A 30 -6.75 -2.39 -12.81
C GLU A 30 -5.75 -3.11 -11.88
N GLN A 31 -5.15 -2.41 -10.92
CA GLN A 31 -4.03 -2.89 -10.09
C GLN A 31 -4.35 -2.94 -8.59
N ILE A 32 -5.54 -2.51 -8.19
CA ILE A 32 -5.94 -2.42 -6.78
C ILE A 32 -5.86 -3.80 -6.09
N PRO A 33 -5.41 -3.88 -4.82
CA PRO A 33 -4.82 -2.81 -4.02
C PRO A 33 -3.41 -2.46 -4.50
N VAL A 34 -3.08 -1.17 -4.56
CA VAL A 34 -1.71 -0.68 -4.80
C VAL A 34 -1.19 -0.07 -3.51
N THR A 35 0.04 -0.42 -3.12
CA THR A 35 0.66 0.07 -1.89
C THR A 35 1.94 0.84 -2.20
N PHE A 36 2.27 1.79 -1.34
CA PHE A 36 3.49 2.57 -1.39
C PHE A 36 4.20 2.47 -0.04
N VAL A 37 5.53 2.41 -0.08
CA VAL A 37 6.40 2.54 1.09
C VAL A 37 7.42 3.61 0.74
N ASP A 38 7.54 4.64 1.60
CA ASP A 38 8.43 5.80 1.40
C ASP A 38 8.29 6.46 0.02
N GLY A 39 7.06 6.55 -0.48
CA GLY A 39 6.74 7.14 -1.79
C GLY A 39 7.05 6.26 -3.00
N ALA A 40 7.64 5.08 -2.81
CA ALA A 40 7.86 4.09 -3.86
C ALA A 40 6.74 3.05 -3.89
N GLN A 41 6.22 2.74 -5.09
CA GLN A 41 5.23 1.68 -5.24
C GLN A 41 5.85 0.34 -4.81
N HIS A 42 5.18 -0.37 -3.90
CA HIS A 42 5.68 -1.59 -3.26
C HIS A 42 5.00 -2.85 -3.80
N ASP A 43 3.67 -2.90 -3.77
CA ASP A 43 2.86 -4.03 -4.24
C ASP A 43 1.60 -3.58 -5.00
N PHE A 44 1.10 -4.49 -5.85
CA PHE A 44 -0.19 -4.37 -6.52
C PHE A 44 -0.89 -5.75 -6.61
N TRP A 45 -2.22 -5.79 -6.73
CA TRP A 45 -3.12 -6.97 -6.68
C TRP A 45 -3.13 -7.77 -5.38
N ARG A 46 -1.96 -8.06 -4.82
CA ARG A 46 -1.82 -8.76 -3.55
C ARG A 46 -0.64 -8.18 -2.79
N VAL A 47 -0.89 -7.85 -1.53
CA VAL A 47 0.16 -7.44 -0.61
C VAL A 47 0.89 -8.69 -0.10
N ASP A 48 2.19 -8.76 -0.32
CA ASP A 48 3.04 -9.77 0.29
C ASP A 48 3.49 -9.28 1.68
N GLU A 49 3.06 -9.99 2.72
CA GLU A 49 3.34 -9.60 4.11
C GLU A 49 4.84 -9.62 4.44
N THR A 50 5.58 -10.59 3.94
CA THR A 50 7.02 -10.74 4.21
C THR A 50 7.79 -9.58 3.57
N ARG A 51 7.46 -9.24 2.32
CA ARG A 51 8.06 -8.10 1.63
C ARG A 51 7.69 -6.77 2.27
N LEU A 52 6.44 -6.61 2.70
CA LEU A 52 6.02 -5.40 3.41
C LEU A 52 6.80 -5.21 4.71
N ARG A 53 6.92 -6.26 5.53
CA ARG A 53 7.72 -6.21 6.77
C ARG A 53 9.18 -5.86 6.50
N ALA A 54 9.77 -6.45 5.46
CA ALA A 54 11.15 -6.15 5.06
C ALA A 54 11.32 -4.71 4.58
N ALA A 55 10.31 -4.13 3.92
CA ALA A 55 10.34 -2.74 3.48
C ALA A 55 10.22 -1.75 4.65
N LEU A 56 9.36 -2.04 5.64
CA LEU A 56 9.14 -1.18 6.81
C LEU A 56 10.26 -1.25 7.87
N ALA A 57 11.17 -2.20 7.77
CA ALA A 57 12.29 -2.36 8.69
C ALA A 57 13.57 -1.63 8.23
N ARG A 58 13.49 -0.82 7.19
CA ARG A 58 14.60 -0.02 6.64
C ARG A 58 14.61 1.38 7.25
#